data_AF-A0A061IP29-F1
#
_entry.id   AF-A0A061IP29-F1
#
_cell.length_a   1.000
_cell.length_b   1.000
_cell.length_c   1.000
_cell.angle_alpha   90.00
_cell.angle_beta   90.00
_cell.angle_gamma   90.00
#
_symmetry.space_group_name_H-M   'P 1'
#
loop_
_entity.id
_entity.type
_entity.pdbx_description
1 polymer ?
#
loop_
_entity_poly.entity_id
_entity_poly.type
_entity_poly.pdbx_seq_one_letter_code
_entity_poly.pdbx_strand_id
1 'polypeptide(L)'
;DSPYTELYSVRSVQYRSNEATANVSLKDSPYSNAFPSTPVKQLQVQVIYHKNEMLQFKIYDPNDSRYEVPVPLNIPISPSSTTDGRLYDVLIKENPFGIEIRRKSTGTV
;
A
#
# COMPACT_ATOMS: atom_id res chain seq x y z
N ASP A 1 -3.71 27.00 11.08
CA ASP A 1 -3.38 25.57 11.29
C ASP A 1 -3.30 24.83 9.97
N SER A 2 -2.29 23.95 9.88
CA SER A 2 -1.66 23.42 8.65
C SER A 2 -2.62 22.64 7.72
N PRO A 3 -2.47 22.74 6.38
CA PRO A 3 -3.45 22.29 5.38
C PRO A 3 -3.58 20.77 5.12
N TYR A 4 -3.02 19.90 5.96
CA TYR A 4 -3.07 18.44 5.75
C TYR A 4 -3.47 17.70 7.03
N THR A 5 -4.76 17.65 7.31
CA THR A 5 -5.29 16.74 8.34
C THR A 5 -5.28 15.32 7.78
N GLU A 6 -4.32 14.50 8.20
CA GLU A 6 -4.28 13.08 7.84
C GLU A 6 -5.49 12.34 8.43
N LEU A 7 -6.40 11.87 7.58
CA LEU A 7 -7.62 11.19 8.01
C LEU A 7 -7.48 9.69 8.22
N TYR A 8 -6.37 9.08 7.78
CA TYR A 8 -6.14 7.64 7.92
C TYR A 8 -4.88 7.36 8.72
N SER A 9 -4.91 6.28 9.49
CA SER A 9 -3.74 5.71 10.18
C SER A 9 -3.51 4.29 9.68
N VAL A 10 -2.26 3.87 9.62
CA VAL A 10 -1.89 2.49 9.30
C VAL A 10 -1.46 1.76 10.57
N ARG A 11 -1.76 0.46 10.64
CA ARG A 11 -1.38 -0.45 11.73
C ARG A 11 -1.12 -1.84 11.18
N SER A 12 -0.62 -2.73 12.02
CA SER A 12 -0.46 -4.16 11.72
C SER A 12 0.37 -4.39 10.46
N VAL A 13 1.45 -3.62 10.30
CA VAL A 13 2.37 -3.78 9.17
C VAL A 13 3.06 -5.15 9.29
N GLN A 14 3.01 -5.94 8.22
CA GLN A 14 3.65 -7.25 8.13
C GLN A 14 4.52 -7.32 6.89
N TYR A 15 5.72 -7.88 7.03
CA TYR A 15 6.64 -8.13 5.93
C TYR A 15 6.85 -9.62 5.77
N ARG A 16 6.81 -10.09 4.53
CA ARG A 16 7.08 -11.47 4.12
C ARG A 16 8.09 -11.46 2.96
N SER A 17 8.56 -12.63 2.57
CA SER A 17 9.55 -12.76 1.49
C SER A 17 9.02 -12.25 0.14
N ASN A 18 7.72 -12.39 -0.12
CA ASN A 18 7.05 -12.08 -1.38
C ASN A 18 6.02 -10.93 -1.30
N GLU A 19 5.74 -10.41 -0.10
CA GLU A 19 4.78 -9.32 0.08
C GLU A 19 5.04 -8.44 1.32
N ALA A 20 4.38 -7.29 1.36
CA ALA A 20 4.13 -6.53 2.59
C ALA A 20 2.65 -6.17 2.67
N THR A 21 2.08 -6.20 3.87
CA THR A 21 0.67 -5.86 4.10
C THR A 21 0.52 -4.90 5.27
N ALA A 22 -0.54 -4.11 5.27
CA ALA A 22 -0.91 -3.29 6.42
C ALA A 22 -2.41 -2.98 6.42
N ASN A 23 -2.96 -2.76 7.62
CA ASN A 23 -4.33 -2.31 7.79
C ASN A 23 -4.37 -0.78 7.85
N VAL A 24 -5.24 -0.16 7.07
CA VAL A 24 -5.43 1.30 7.06
C VAL A 24 -6.83 1.60 7.57
N SER A 25 -6.94 2.49 8.56
CA SER A 25 -8.21 2.80 9.22
C SER A 25 -8.43 4.29 9.29
N LEU A 26 -9.66 4.71 8.98
CA LEU A 26 -10.12 6.08 9.14
C LEU A 26 -10.05 6.46 10.61
N LYS A 27 -9.43 7.61 10.91
CA LYS A 27 -9.36 8.20 12.24
C LYS A 27 -10.71 8.84 12.59
N ASP A 28 -11.03 8.91 13.88
CA ASP A 28 -12.12 9.75 14.36
C ASP A 28 -11.76 11.22 14.16
N SER A 29 -12.43 11.89 13.21
CA SER A 29 -12.16 13.27 12.83
C SER A 29 -13.45 13.98 12.45
N PRO A 30 -13.64 15.26 12.82
CA PRO A 30 -14.77 16.05 12.32
C PRO A 30 -14.73 16.20 10.80
N TYR A 31 -13.58 15.97 10.16
CA TYR A 31 -13.38 16.05 8.72
C TYR A 31 -13.58 14.73 7.98
N SER A 32 -13.93 13.63 8.67
CA SER A 32 -14.08 12.31 8.05
C SER A 32 -15.11 12.28 6.90
N ASN A 33 -16.11 13.16 6.94
CA ASN A 33 -17.12 13.30 5.88
C ASN A 33 -17.03 14.63 5.12
N ALA A 34 -15.86 15.29 5.14
CA ALA A 34 -15.66 16.57 4.45
C ALA A 34 -15.56 16.43 2.91
N PHE A 35 -15.47 15.20 2.40
CA PHE A 35 -15.34 14.89 0.97
C PHE A 35 -16.66 14.31 0.40
N PRO A 36 -16.89 14.37 -0.93
CA PRO A 36 -18.19 14.11 -1.55
C PRO A 36 -18.78 12.70 -1.38
N SER A 37 -18.01 11.74 -0.88
CA SER A 37 -18.42 10.34 -0.72
C SER A 37 -18.26 9.88 0.72
N THR A 38 -19.11 8.96 1.16
CA THR A 38 -18.92 8.24 2.42
C THR A 38 -17.57 7.50 2.41
N PRO A 39 -16.66 7.78 3.36
CA PRO A 39 -15.35 7.13 3.40
C PRO A 39 -15.48 5.64 3.75
N VAL A 40 -14.62 4.83 3.14
CA VAL A 40 -14.43 3.43 3.55
C VAL A 40 -13.56 3.40 4.80
N LYS A 41 -14.12 2.93 5.93
CA LYS A 41 -13.45 3.02 7.23
C LYS A 41 -12.23 2.11 7.36
N GLN A 42 -12.26 0.95 6.72
CA GLN A 42 -11.22 -0.07 6.80
C GLN A 42 -10.72 -0.38 5.40
N LEU A 43 -9.44 -0.19 5.18
CA LEU A 43 -8.75 -0.48 3.94
C LEU A 43 -7.58 -1.42 4.23
N GLN A 44 -7.11 -2.13 3.21
CA GLN A 44 -5.91 -2.94 3.29
C GLN A 44 -4.91 -2.48 2.23
N VAL A 45 -3.65 -2.33 2.63
CA VAL A 45 -2.51 -2.18 1.73
C VAL A 45 -1.94 -3.58 1.51
N GLN A 46 -1.73 -3.95 0.26
CA GLN A 46 -0.94 -5.11 -0.13
C GLN A 46 0.10 -4.69 -1.15
N VAL A 47 1.36 -5.02 -0.89
CA VAL A 47 2.48 -4.85 -1.82
C VAL A 47 2.99 -6.23 -2.19
N ILE A 48 3.01 -6.55 -3.48
CA ILE A 48 3.47 -7.84 -4.01
C ILE A 48 4.79 -7.63 -4.73
N TYR A 49 5.80 -8.44 -4.37
CA TYR A 49 7.13 -8.42 -4.97
C TYR A 49 7.19 -9.37 -6.18
N HIS A 50 6.53 -8.99 -7.27
CA HIS A 50 6.35 -9.86 -8.44
C HIS A 50 7.67 -10.34 -9.05
N LYS A 51 8.58 -9.42 -9.37
CA LYS A 51 9.93 -9.69 -9.90
C LYS A 51 10.95 -8.82 -9.18
N ASN A 52 12.24 -9.08 -9.41
CA ASN A 52 13.31 -8.30 -8.81
C ASN A 52 13.27 -6.81 -9.21
N GLU A 53 12.70 -6.54 -10.37
CA GLU A 53 12.57 -5.24 -11.01
C GLU A 53 11.12 -4.71 -11.05
N MET A 54 10.15 -5.49 -10.54
CA MET A 54 8.72 -5.15 -10.62
C MET A 54 8.00 -5.46 -9.30
N LEU A 55 7.27 -4.46 -8.79
CA LEU A 55 6.30 -4.61 -7.71
C LEU A 55 4.92 -4.13 -8.14
N GLN A 56 3.91 -4.49 -7.38
CA GLN A 56 2.59 -3.87 -7.42
C GLN A 56 2.16 -3.57 -5.99
N PHE A 57 1.58 -2.40 -5.75
CA PHE A 57 0.84 -2.15 -4.52
C PHE A 57 -0.63 -1.89 -4.84
N LYS A 58 -1.52 -2.33 -3.95
CA LYS A 58 -2.96 -2.11 -4.02
C LYS A 58 -3.43 -1.60 -2.66
N ILE A 59 -4.31 -0.60 -2.68
CA ILE A 59 -5.12 -0.20 -1.53
C ILE A 59 -6.56 -0.52 -1.89
N TYR A 60 -7.21 -1.38 -1.12
CA TYR A 60 -8.55 -1.86 -1.43
C TYR A 60 -9.41 -1.97 -0.18
N ASP A 61 -10.72 -2.06 -0.40
CA ASP A 61 -11.69 -2.39 0.65
C ASP A 61 -11.70 -3.92 0.82
N PRO A 62 -11.28 -4.46 1.98
CA PRO A 62 -11.28 -5.90 2.21
C PRO A 62 -12.68 -6.47 2.49
N ASN A 63 -13.68 -5.61 2.75
CA ASN A 63 -15.03 -6.01 3.14
C ASN A 63 -16.04 -5.90 1.99
N ASP A 64 -15.75 -5.11 0.97
CA ASP A 64 -16.62 -4.94 -0.21
C ASP A 64 -15.82 -4.85 -1.51
N SER A 65 -16.29 -5.55 -2.55
CA SER A 65 -15.62 -5.57 -3.85
C SER A 65 -15.90 -4.28 -4.60
N ARG A 66 -14.85 -3.47 -4.78
CA ARG A 66 -14.94 -2.23 -5.56
C ARG A 66 -14.58 -2.52 -7.02
N TYR A 67 -15.05 -1.65 -7.92
CA TYR A 67 -14.68 -1.75 -9.33
C TYR A 67 -13.16 -1.78 -9.51
N GLU A 68 -12.67 -2.80 -10.20
CA GLU A 68 -11.29 -2.90 -10.67
C GLU A 68 -11.28 -2.84 -12.20
N VAL A 69 -10.25 -2.20 -12.77
CA VAL A 69 -10.13 -2.03 -14.22
C VAL A 69 -10.00 -3.41 -14.90
N PRO A 70 -10.93 -3.80 -15.80
CA PRO A 70 -10.98 -5.15 -16.37
C PRO A 70 -10.07 -5.27 -17.60
N VAL A 71 -8.83 -4.84 -17.47
CA VAL A 71 -7.82 -4.92 -18.54
C VAL A 71 -6.81 -6.00 -18.16
N PRO A 72 -6.58 -7.02 -19.01
CA PRO A 72 -5.59 -8.05 -18.73
C PRO A 72 -4.20 -7.47 -18.53
N LEU A 73 -3.51 -7.92 -17.48
CA LEU A 73 -2.13 -7.56 -17.20
C LEU A 73 -1.23 -8.79 -17.39
N ASN A 74 -0.05 -8.59 -17.96
CA ASN A 74 0.97 -9.64 -18.09
C ASN A 74 1.84 -9.69 -16.83
N ILE A 75 1.33 -10.30 -15.77
CA ILE A 75 1.97 -10.41 -14.45
C ILE A 75 2.29 -11.89 -14.18
N PRO A 76 3.42 -12.23 -13.54
CA PRO A 76 3.69 -13.60 -13.09
C PRO A 76 2.55 -14.17 -12.26
N ILE A 77 2.22 -15.45 -12.46
CA ILE A 77 1.18 -16.15 -11.70
C ILE A 77 1.52 -16.21 -10.20
N SER A 78 2.81 -16.31 -9.89
CA SER A 78 3.33 -16.28 -8.53
C SER A 78 4.54 -15.35 -8.46
N PRO A 79 4.76 -14.66 -7.32
CA PRO A 79 5.95 -13.85 -7.10
C PRO A 79 7.23 -14.67 -7.33
N SER A 80 8.14 -14.15 -8.16
CA SER A 80 9.43 -14.76 -8.46
C SER A 80 10.61 -13.96 -7.93
N SER A 81 10.35 -12.85 -7.22
CA SER A 81 11.42 -12.06 -6.59
C SER A 81 12.07 -12.82 -5.44
N THR A 82 13.39 -12.64 -5.28
CA THR A 82 14.15 -13.14 -4.13
C THR A 82 14.64 -11.96 -3.29
N THR A 83 14.80 -12.15 -1.97
CA THR A 83 15.29 -11.07 -1.09
C THR A 83 16.62 -10.48 -1.57
N ASP A 84 17.55 -11.34 -1.98
CA ASP A 84 18.88 -10.92 -2.43
C ASP A 84 18.84 -10.26 -3.82
N GLY A 85 18.10 -10.87 -4.76
CA GLY A 85 18.05 -10.40 -6.15
C GLY A 85 17.17 -9.18 -6.37
N ARG A 86 16.24 -8.89 -5.47
CA ARG A 86 15.34 -7.73 -5.56
C ARG A 86 16.14 -6.44 -5.62
N LEU A 87 15.71 -5.52 -6.49
CA LEU A 87 16.39 -4.25 -6.77
C LEU A 87 15.80 -3.07 -5.97
N TYR A 88 14.75 -3.33 -5.19
CA TYR A 88 14.03 -2.35 -4.41
C TYR A 88 13.71 -2.87 -3.00
N ASP A 89 13.62 -1.96 -2.05
CA ASP A 89 13.04 -2.19 -0.73
C ASP A 89 11.71 -1.44 -0.62
N VAL A 90 10.82 -1.92 0.25
CA VAL A 90 9.53 -1.27 0.54
C VAL A 90 9.41 -1.05 2.03
N LEU A 91 9.05 0.18 2.42
CA LEU A 91 8.75 0.57 3.78
C LEU A 91 7.35 1.18 3.84
N ILE A 92 6.47 0.59 4.65
CA ILE A 92 5.19 1.19 5.01
C ILE A 92 5.41 2.07 6.24
N LYS A 93 5.35 3.39 6.04
CA LYS A 93 5.49 4.42 7.07
C LYS A 93 4.18 4.59 7.82
N GLU A 94 4.25 4.71 9.14
CA GLU A 94 3.05 4.73 9.99
C GLU A 94 2.44 6.12 10.23
N ASN A 95 3.28 7.15 10.44
CA ASN A 95 2.83 8.50 10.79
C ASN A 95 3.73 9.56 10.10
N PRO A 96 3.30 10.20 8.98
CA PRO A 96 2.08 9.89 8.21
C PRO A 96 2.07 8.45 7.68
N PHE A 97 0.87 7.95 7.36
CA PHE A 97 0.78 6.80 6.46
C PHE A 97 1.50 7.13 5.14
N GLY A 98 2.42 6.26 4.71
CA GLY A 98 3.05 6.37 3.41
C GLY A 98 3.65 5.05 2.94
N ILE A 99 3.81 4.88 1.64
CA ILE A 99 4.52 3.76 1.04
C ILE A 99 5.80 4.33 0.43
N GLU A 100 6.94 3.89 0.93
CA GLU A 100 8.25 4.29 0.44
C GLU A 100 8.89 3.12 -0.31
N ILE A 101 9.26 3.35 -1.56
CA ILE A 101 9.93 2.36 -2.40
C ILE A 101 11.33 2.90 -2.65
N ARG A 102 12.35 2.15 -2.25
CA ARG A 102 13.75 2.59 -2.34
C ARG A 102 14.54 1.71 -3.28
N ARG A 103 15.27 2.30 -4.23
CA ARG A 103 16.21 1.56 -5.07
C ARG A 103 17.41 1.09 -4.23
N LYS A 104 17.59 -0.23 -4.08
CA LYS A 104 18.67 -0.82 -3.26
C LYS A 104 20.07 -0.38 -3.66
N SER A 105 20.33 -0.25 -4.96
CA SER A 105 21.67 0.04 -5.47
C SER A 105 22.18 1.47 -5.20
N THR A 106 21.28 2.42 -4.96
CA THR A 106 21.63 3.85 -4.84
C THR A 106 21.05 4.52 -3.60
N GLY A 107 20.05 3.90 -2.97
CA GLY A 107 19.29 4.51 -1.89
C GLY A 107 18.27 5.55 -2.33
N THR A 108 18.10 5.82 -3.63
CA THR A 108 17.07 6.75 -4.13
C THR A 108 15.67 6.26 -3.74
N VAL A 109 14.88 7.17 -3.19
CA VAL A 109 13.46 7.03 -2.85
C VAL A 109 12.63 7.75 -3.91
#